data_AF-A0A946AKL0-F1
#
_entry.id   AF-A0A946AKL0-F1
#
_cell.length_a   1.000
_cell.length_b   1.000
_cell.length_c   1.000
_cell.angle_alpha   90.00
_cell.angle_beta   90.00
_cell.angle_gamma   90.00
#
_symmetry.space_group_name_H-M   'P 1'
#
loop_
_entity.id
_entity.type
_entity.pdbx_description
1 polymer ?
#
loop_
_entity_poly.entity_id
_entity_poly.type
_entity_poly.pdbx_seq_one_letter_code
_entity_poly.pdbx_strand_id
1 'polypeptide(L)'
;MDRPVLVRMMSESVLIIVSILLALSADTWLDSRSQAAQLDGHLESLGRDFQTMFEKVDASHFAANRGVDAGIKLSTLMQEGSEIDPDLARELLWHTVFYEVFSPSPGAYQALVASGNLELLKNDQLKLS
;
A
#
# COMPACT_ATOMS: atom_id res chain seq x y z
N MET A 1 7.94 -49.00 -47.01
CA MET A 1 6.99 -48.14 -46.29
C MET A 1 6.52 -47.07 -47.25
N ASP A 2 5.22 -47.00 -47.49
CA ASP A 2 4.64 -46.06 -48.44
C ASP A 2 4.81 -44.62 -47.92
N ARG A 3 5.54 -43.81 -48.69
CA ARG A 3 5.73 -42.36 -48.49
C ARG A 3 4.48 -41.61 -47.98
N PRO A 4 3.24 -41.87 -48.47
CA PRO A 4 2.04 -41.21 -47.95
C PRO A 4 1.74 -41.50 -46.46
N VAL A 5 2.06 -42.69 -45.96
CA VAL A 5 1.80 -43.06 -44.56
C VAL A 5 2.71 -42.29 -43.61
N LEU A 6 3.97 -42.10 -44.00
CA LEU A 6 4.98 -41.41 -43.19
C LEU A 6 4.69 -39.91 -43.07
N VAL A 7 4.24 -39.28 -44.16
CA VAL A 7 3.80 -37.86 -44.15
C VAL A 7 2.56 -37.68 -43.27
N ARG A 8 1.59 -38.60 -43.34
CA ARG A 8 0.40 -38.54 -42.49
C ARG A 8 0.76 -38.63 -41.01
N MET A 9 1.57 -39.60 -40.62
CA MET A 9 2.03 -39.77 -39.23
C MET A 9 2.83 -38.56 -38.72
N MET A 10 3.65 -37.94 -39.57
CA MET A 10 4.37 -36.71 -39.22
C MET A 10 3.42 -35.53 -39.04
N SER A 11 2.45 -35.35 -39.94
CA SER A 11 1.43 -34.28 -39.80
C SER A 11 0.58 -34.44 -38.54
N GLU A 12 0.21 -35.67 -38.20
CA GLU A 12 -0.58 -36.00 -37.01
C GLU A 12 0.21 -35.73 -35.73
N SER A 13 1.49 -36.11 -35.70
CA SER A 13 2.38 -35.82 -34.56
C SER A 13 2.58 -34.32 -34.34
N VAL A 14 2.78 -33.57 -35.43
CA VAL A 14 2.92 -32.10 -35.37
C VAL A 14 1.62 -31.45 -34.87
N LEU A 15 0.47 -31.91 -35.33
CA LEU A 15 -0.84 -31.40 -34.88
C LEU A 15 -1.07 -31.64 -33.39
N ILE A 16 -0.68 -32.81 -32.87
CA ILE A 16 -0.77 -33.12 -31.44
C ILE A 16 0.13 -32.16 -30.63
N ILE A 17 1.37 -31.96 -31.06
CA ILE A 17 2.32 -31.06 -30.40
C ILE A 17 1.77 -29.62 -30.37
N VAL A 18 1.28 -29.12 -31.51
CA VAL A 18 0.68 -27.77 -31.60
C VAL A 18 -0.52 -27.65 -30.67
N SER A 19 -1.36 -28.68 -30.59
CA SER A 19 -2.55 -28.67 -29.72
C SER A 19 -2.17 -28.63 -28.23
N ILE A 20 -1.16 -29.39 -27.82
CA ILE A 20 -0.65 -29.38 -26.44
C ILE A 20 -0.03 -28.02 -26.11
N LEU A 21 0.79 -27.46 -27.01
CA LEU A 21 1.41 -26.15 -26.81
C LEU A 21 0.36 -25.06 -26.68
N LEU A 22 -0.68 -25.07 -27.52
CA LEU A 22 -1.80 -24.14 -27.42
C LEU A 22 -2.55 -24.28 -26.10
N ALA A 23 -2.78 -25.50 -25.62
CA ALA A 23 -3.43 -25.72 -24.32
C ALA A 23 -2.61 -25.12 -23.17
N LEU A 24 -1.29 -25.37 -23.13
CA LEU A 24 -0.39 -24.83 -22.11
C LEU A 24 -0.25 -23.30 -22.21
N SER A 25 -0.17 -22.75 -23.43
CA SER A 25 -0.14 -21.31 -23.65
C SER A 25 -1.44 -20.62 -23.23
N ALA A 26 -2.60 -21.25 -23.45
CA ALA A 26 -3.88 -20.70 -23.02
C ALA A 26 -4.01 -20.69 -21.48
N ASP A 27 -3.58 -21.78 -20.83
CA ASP A 27 -3.59 -21.91 -19.37
C ASP A 27 -2.66 -20.88 -18.71
N THR A 28 -1.42 -20.77 -19.18
CA THR A 28 -0.46 -19.76 -18.71
C THR A 28 -0.93 -18.32 -18.96
N TRP A 29 -1.61 -18.06 -20.08
CA TRP A 29 -2.19 -16.75 -20.35
C TRP A 29 -3.29 -16.39 -19.35
N LEU A 30 -4.20 -17.33 -19.06
CA LEU A 30 -5.25 -17.13 -18.08
C LEU A 30 -4.69 -16.90 -16.67
N ASP A 31 -3.69 -17.68 -16.28
CA ASP A 31 -3.03 -17.54 -14.98
C ASP A 31 -2.32 -16.18 -14.86
N SER A 32 -1.58 -15.75 -15.89
CA SER A 32 -0.93 -14.44 -15.91
C SER A 32 -1.94 -13.28 -15.79
N ARG A 33 -3.12 -13.41 -16.40
CA ARG A 33 -4.20 -12.44 -16.30
C ARG A 33 -4.81 -12.41 -14.90
N SER A 34 -4.99 -13.58 -14.28
CA SER A 34 -5.46 -13.70 -12.89
C SER A 34 -4.48 -13.03 -11.92
N GLN A 35 -3.18 -13.31 -12.06
CA GLN A 35 -2.13 -12.70 -11.24
C GLN A 35 -2.08 -11.18 -11.43
N ALA A 36 -2.23 -10.68 -12.66
CA ALA A 36 -2.30 -9.24 -12.93
C ALA A 36 -3.48 -8.57 -12.23
N ALA A 37 -4.67 -9.17 -12.28
CA ALA A 37 -5.85 -8.64 -11.60
C ALA A 37 -5.70 -8.65 -10.06
N GLN A 38 -5.06 -9.68 -9.51
CA GLN A 38 -4.74 -9.72 -8.07
C GLN A 38 -3.73 -8.64 -7.69
N LEU A 39 -2.69 -8.45 -8.51
CA LEU A 39 -1.70 -7.38 -8.31
C LEU A 39 -2.35 -5.99 -8.32
N ASP A 40 -3.25 -5.72 -9.27
CA ASP A 40 -3.95 -4.44 -9.35
C ASP A 40 -4.76 -4.17 -8.07
N GLY A 41 -5.48 -5.17 -7.55
CA GLY A 41 -6.23 -5.05 -6.29
C GLY A 41 -5.34 -4.82 -5.06
N HIS A 42 -4.17 -5.46 -5.03
CA HIS A 42 -3.17 -5.24 -3.99
C HIS A 42 -2.59 -3.81 -4.04
N LEU A 43 -2.25 -3.33 -5.24
CA LEU A 43 -1.72 -1.98 -5.45
C LEU A 43 -2.74 -0.91 -5.09
N GLU A 44 -4.01 -1.11 -5.43
CA GLU A 44 -5.09 -0.19 -5.05
C GLU A 44 -5.25 -0.10 -3.53
N SER A 45 -5.19 -1.25 -2.85
CA SER A 45 -5.29 -1.31 -1.39
C SER A 45 -4.08 -0.66 -0.71
N LEU A 46 -2.88 -0.90 -1.25
CA LEU A 46 -1.65 -0.27 -0.77
C LEU A 46 -1.68 1.25 -0.97
N GLY A 47 -2.18 1.71 -2.13
CA GLY A 47 -2.37 3.13 -2.42
C GLY A 47 -3.33 3.81 -1.44
N ARG A 48 -4.46 3.18 -1.13
CA ARG A 48 -5.41 3.68 -0.11
C ARG A 48 -4.78 3.78 1.28
N ASP A 49 -4.02 2.77 1.68
CA ASP A 49 -3.34 2.76 2.97
C ASP A 49 -2.30 3.87 3.06
N PHE A 50 -1.49 4.07 2.01
CA PHE A 50 -0.51 5.16 1.96
C PHE A 50 -1.17 6.52 1.95
N GLN A 51 -2.26 6.71 1.21
CA GLN A 51 -3.02 7.96 1.22
C GLN A 51 -3.56 8.27 2.62
N THR A 52 -4.18 7.28 3.26
CA THR A 52 -4.71 7.40 4.63
C THR A 52 -3.61 7.72 5.63
N MET A 53 -2.46 7.06 5.53
CA MET A 53 -1.32 7.33 6.40
C MET A 53 -0.75 8.74 6.17
N PHE A 54 -0.68 9.19 4.92
CA PHE A 54 -0.22 10.54 4.58
C PHE A 54 -1.13 11.61 5.22
N GLU A 55 -2.46 11.45 5.09
CA GLU A 55 -3.44 12.36 5.71
C GLU A 55 -3.31 12.39 7.24
N LYS A 56 -3.09 11.22 7.86
CA LYS A 56 -2.88 11.13 9.32
C LYS A 56 -1.56 11.77 9.77
N VAL A 57 -0.49 11.62 9.00
CA VAL A 57 0.79 12.30 9.27
C VAL A 57 0.61 13.81 9.21
N ASP A 58 -0.05 14.32 8.17
CA ASP A 58 -0.28 15.76 8.01
C ASP A 58 -1.15 16.32 9.14
N ALA A 59 -2.23 15.62 9.50
CA ALA A 59 -3.08 15.98 10.63
C ALA A 59 -2.32 15.97 11.97
N SER A 60 -1.49 14.95 12.22
CA SER A 60 -0.65 14.85 13.41
C SER A 60 0.38 15.97 13.47
N HIS A 61 1.04 16.28 12.35
CA HIS A 61 2.00 17.38 12.23
C HIS A 61 1.33 18.73 12.50
N PHE A 62 0.15 18.97 11.92
CA PHE A 62 -0.62 20.19 12.18
C PHE A 62 -1.05 20.30 13.65
N ALA A 63 -1.48 19.20 14.26
CA ALA A 63 -1.83 19.17 15.68
C ALA A 63 -0.60 19.46 16.58
N ALA A 64 0.55 18.87 16.26
CA ALA A 64 1.80 19.10 16.99
C ALA A 64 2.24 20.58 16.90
N ASN A 65 2.18 21.19 15.71
CA ASN A 65 2.53 22.61 15.54
C ASN A 65 1.61 23.53 16.35
N ARG A 66 0.29 23.27 16.36
CA ARG A 66 -0.63 24.02 17.23
C ARG A 66 -0.30 23.85 18.70
N GLY A 67 0.09 22.65 19.13
CA GLY A 67 0.51 22.39 20.50
C GLY A 67 1.78 23.15 20.90
N VAL A 68 2.74 23.24 19.99
CA VAL A 68 3.97 24.05 20.15
C VAL A 68 3.61 25.54 20.26
N ASP A 69 2.81 26.07 19.34
CA ASP A 69 2.40 27.47 19.34
C ASP A 69 1.63 27.84 20.62
N ALA A 70 0.73 26.95 21.07
CA ALA A 70 0.00 27.11 22.32
C ALA A 70 0.95 27.10 23.54
N GLY A 71 1.94 26.21 23.54
CA GLY A 71 2.94 26.12 24.60
C GLY A 71 3.82 27.37 24.66
N ILE A 72 4.22 27.93 23.50
CA ILE A 72 4.96 29.19 23.42
C ILE A 72 4.12 30.33 24.00
N LYS A 73 2.88 30.49 23.56
CA LYS A 73 1.98 31.53 24.07
C LYS A 73 1.77 31.42 25.58
N LEU A 74 1.52 30.21 26.08
CA LEU A 74 1.34 29.98 27.51
C LEU A 74 2.60 30.35 28.30
N SER A 75 3.78 29.96 27.81
CA SER A 75 5.07 30.32 28.42
C SER A 75 5.28 31.83 28.48
N THR A 76 4.97 32.56 27.40
CA THR A 76 5.05 34.03 27.36
C THR A 76 4.12 34.67 28.38
N LEU A 77 2.85 34.27 28.41
CA LEU A 77 1.86 34.81 29.36
C LEU A 77 2.27 34.59 30.82
N MET A 78 2.85 33.43 31.13
CA MET A 78 3.36 33.11 32.47
C MET A 78 4.58 33.98 32.85
N GLN A 79 5.46 34.30 31.90
CA GLN A 79 6.63 35.14 32.15
C GLN A 79 6.28 36.61 32.36
N GLU A 80 5.27 37.11 31.65
CA GLU A 80 4.81 38.50 31.76
C GLU A 80 4.08 38.79 33.08
N GLY A 81 3.65 37.75 33.80
CA GLY A 81 2.90 37.90 35.06
C GLY A 81 1.48 38.46 34.86
N SER A 82 0.97 38.39 33.63
CA SER A 82 -0.36 38.88 33.25
C SER A 82 -1.46 37.99 33.84
N GLU A 83 -2.60 38.58 34.21
CA GLU A 83 -3.79 37.83 34.56
C GLU A 83 -4.29 37.10 33.30
N ILE A 84 -4.26 35.77 33.30
CA ILE A 84 -4.63 34.96 32.14
C ILE A 84 -6.12 34.66 32.21
N ASP A 85 -6.83 34.98 31.13
CA ASP A 85 -8.23 34.57 30.95
C ASP A 85 -8.38 33.04 31.09
N PRO A 86 -9.23 32.53 32.00
CA PRO A 86 -9.42 31.10 32.20
C PRO A 86 -9.84 30.33 30.93
N ASP A 87 -10.58 30.97 30.03
CA ASP A 87 -11.02 30.33 28.79
C ASP A 87 -9.85 30.14 27.83
N LEU A 88 -9.05 31.20 27.64
CA LEU A 88 -7.80 31.13 26.89
C LEU A 88 -6.80 30.13 27.50
N ALA A 89 -6.63 30.13 28.83
CA ALA A 89 -5.73 29.19 29.51
C ALA A 89 -6.12 27.73 29.25
N ARG A 90 -7.42 27.43 29.31
CA ARG A 90 -7.96 26.10 29.03
C ARG A 90 -7.73 25.70 27.57
N GLU A 91 -7.96 26.60 26.62
CA GLU A 91 -7.73 26.34 25.19
C GLU A 91 -6.25 26.03 24.92
N LEU A 92 -5.34 26.87 25.45
CA LEU A 92 -3.90 26.68 25.28
C LEU A 92 -3.42 25.36 25.89
N LEU A 93 -3.85 25.06 27.13
CA LEU A 93 -3.52 23.78 27.78
C LEU A 93 -4.07 22.58 27.01
N TRP A 94 -5.29 22.69 26.47
CA TRP A 94 -5.89 21.63 25.66
C TRP A 94 -5.01 21.31 24.45
N HIS A 95 -4.61 22.31 23.68
CA HIS A 95 -3.78 22.11 22.49
C HIS A 95 -2.37 21.64 22.81
N THR A 96 -1.79 22.05 23.93
CA THR A 96 -0.46 21.60 24.35
C THR A 96 -0.45 20.14 24.80
N VAL A 97 -1.50 19.68 25.51
CA VAL A 97 -1.55 18.34 26.10
C VAL A 97 -2.16 17.31 25.14
N PHE A 98 -3.20 17.68 24.41
CA PHE A 98 -3.98 16.76 23.59
C PHE A 98 -3.67 16.94 22.11
N TYR A 99 -2.74 16.15 21.63
CA TYR A 99 -2.51 15.94 20.21
C TYR A 99 -2.33 14.46 19.92
N GLU A 100 -2.83 14.03 18.76
CA GLU A 100 -2.67 12.65 18.30
C GLU A 100 -1.28 12.49 17.67
N VAL A 101 -0.51 11.54 18.19
CA VAL A 101 0.77 11.14 17.57
C VAL A 101 0.47 10.10 16.51
N PHE A 102 0.89 10.38 15.27
CA PHE A 102 0.75 9.43 14.19
C PHE A 102 1.44 8.09 14.53
N SER A 103 0.69 7.01 14.38
CA SER A 103 1.21 5.64 14.44
C SER A 103 0.95 4.95 13.11
N PRO A 104 1.99 4.47 12.40
CA PRO A 104 1.81 3.80 11.12
C PRO A 104 1.10 2.46 11.29
N SER A 105 0.09 2.21 10.46
CA SER A 105 -0.64 0.95 10.42
C SER A 105 -0.81 0.49 8.96
N PRO A 106 0.20 -0.15 8.37
CA PRO A 106 0.19 -0.54 6.97
C PRO A 106 -0.51 -1.91 6.80
N GLY A 107 -1.85 -1.92 6.88
CA GLY A 107 -2.65 -3.15 6.89
C GLY A 107 -2.58 -3.93 5.58
N ALA A 108 -2.68 -3.25 4.44
CA ALA A 108 -2.54 -3.84 3.11
C ALA A 108 -1.15 -4.44 2.88
N TYR A 109 -0.11 -3.77 3.37
CA TYR A 109 1.26 -4.30 3.31
C TYR A 109 1.41 -5.55 4.18
N GLN A 110 0.87 -5.53 5.41
CA GLN A 110 0.88 -6.72 6.28
C GLN A 110 0.10 -7.88 5.66
N ALA A 111 -1.02 -7.61 4.99
CA ALA A 111 -1.78 -8.63 4.26
C ALA A 111 -1.00 -9.20 3.07
N LEU A 112 -0.26 -8.37 2.33
CA LEU A 112 0.65 -8.80 1.25
C LEU A 112 1.76 -9.72 1.78
N VAL A 113 2.37 -9.36 2.91
CA VAL A 113 3.39 -10.17 3.59
C VAL A 113 2.79 -11.50 4.04
N ALA A 114 1.66 -11.48 4.75
CA ALA A 114 1.03 -12.67 5.31
C ALA A 114 0.50 -13.63 4.24
N SER A 115 0.09 -13.10 3.08
CA SER A 115 -0.38 -13.92 1.95
C SER A 115 0.75 -14.48 1.07
N GLY A 116 2.01 -14.12 1.33
CA GLY A 116 3.15 -14.54 0.50
C GLY A 116 3.18 -13.88 -0.89
N ASN A 117 2.33 -12.88 -1.12
CA ASN A 117 2.14 -12.24 -2.42
C ASN A 117 3.12 -11.08 -2.68
N LEU A 118 4.09 -10.86 -1.78
CA LEU A 118 5.17 -9.89 -1.98
C LEU A 118 5.92 -10.11 -3.31
N GLU A 119 6.07 -11.35 -3.75
CA GLU A 119 6.73 -11.69 -5.03
C GLU A 119 5.97 -11.21 -6.26
N LEU A 120 4.66 -10.97 -6.15
CA LEU A 120 3.86 -10.40 -7.24
C LEU A 120 4.17 -8.93 -7.48
N LEU A 121 4.76 -8.23 -6.49
CA LEU A 121 5.18 -6.84 -6.65
C LEU A 121 6.37 -6.78 -7.61
N LYS A 122 6.18 -6.11 -8.75
CA LYS A 122 7.24 -5.90 -9.75
C LYS A 122 8.28 -4.86 -9.30
N ASN A 123 7.91 -3.96 -8.40
CA ASN A 123 8.80 -2.92 -7.90
C ASN A 123 9.46 -3.38 -6.59
N ASP A 124 10.75 -3.66 -6.65
CA ASP A 124 11.52 -4.11 -5.48
C ASP A 124 11.63 -3.04 -4.38
N GLN A 125 11.44 -1.75 -4.70
CA GLN A 125 11.37 -0.69 -3.68
C GLN A 125 10.15 -0.80 -2.77
N LEU A 126 9.08 -1.46 -3.23
CA LEU A 126 7.90 -1.74 -2.42
C LEU A 126 8.07 -2.98 -1.54
N LYS A 127 9.09 -3.80 -1.82
CA LYS A 127 9.48 -4.94 -0.99
C LYS A 127 10.40 -4.44 0.10
N LEU A 128 9.83 -3.80 1.13
CA LEU A 128 10.58 -3.40 2.32
C LEU A 128 11.18 -4.68 2.95
N SER A 129 12.50 -4.81 2.86
CA SER A 129 13.29 -5.92 3.43
C SER A 129 13.52 -5.73 4.92
#